data_AF-A0A9D1XR72-F1
#
_entry.id   AF-A0A9D1XR72-F1
#
_cell.length_a   1.000
_cell.length_b   1.000
_cell.length_c   1.000
_cell.angle_alpha   90.00
_cell.angle_beta   90.00
_cell.angle_gamma   90.00
#
_symmetry.space_group_name_H-M   'P 1'
#
loop_
_entity.id
_entity.type
_entity.pdbx_description
1 polymer ?
#
loop_
_entity_poly.entity_id
_entity_poly.type
_entity_poly.pdbx_seq_one_letter_code
_entity_poly.pdbx_strand_id
1 'polypeptide(L)'
;MNRTIVLMTTLLLAMAGCGTGDKANTETDVIAVDVRKNYPEKEIRLQDVFHVEYVPLETNDEFITSANIKAISAHYIVTTNMGSDGDIFLFDRKTGKGIRKINHKGQGEGEYSQAVFVNIDEAKDEIMPLS
;
A
#
# COMPACT_ATOMS: atom_id res chain seq x y z
N MET A 1 49.66 43.93 -42.78
CA MET A 1 48.97 42.68 -42.43
C MET A 1 49.27 41.67 -43.52
N ASN A 2 50.21 40.74 -43.27
CA ASN A 2 50.77 39.88 -44.32
C ASN A 2 49.74 38.85 -44.78
N ARG A 3 49.59 38.65 -46.09
CA ARG A 3 48.68 37.65 -46.69
C ARG A 3 48.92 36.24 -46.11
N THR A 4 50.16 35.95 -45.73
CA THR A 4 50.58 34.71 -45.04
C THR A 4 50.00 34.58 -43.62
N ILE A 5 49.85 35.69 -42.89
CA ILE A 5 49.23 35.71 -41.56
C ILE A 5 47.74 35.44 -41.68
N VAL A 6 47.06 36.04 -42.67
CA VAL A 6 45.63 35.80 -42.92
C VAL A 6 45.38 34.33 -43.28
N LEU A 7 46.21 33.74 -44.14
CA LEU A 7 46.14 32.32 -44.52
C LEU A 7 46.37 31.36 -43.34
N MET A 8 47.33 31.67 -42.47
CA MET A 8 47.59 30.89 -41.26
C MET A 8 46.45 31.02 -40.23
N THR A 9 45.85 32.20 -40.10
CA THR A 9 44.68 32.38 -39.21
C THR A 9 43.44 31.66 -39.71
N THR A 10 43.21 31.57 -41.02
CA THR A 10 42.07 30.82 -41.58
C THR A 10 42.23 29.31 -41.44
N LEU A 11 43.47 28.80 -41.46
CA LEU A 11 43.75 27.37 -41.27
C LEU A 11 43.54 26.93 -39.80
N LEU A 12 43.82 27.81 -38.84
CA LEU A 12 43.61 27.53 -37.41
C LEU A 12 42.13 27.41 -37.04
N LEU A 13 41.24 28.22 -37.66
CA LEU A 13 39.80 28.17 -37.39
C LEU A 13 39.12 26.90 -37.93
N ALA A 14 39.70 26.24 -38.93
CA ALA A 14 39.14 25.02 -39.52
C ALA A 14 39.27 23.78 -38.61
N MET A 15 40.11 23.83 -37.57
CA MET A 15 40.33 22.72 -36.63
C MET A 15 39.50 22.84 -35.33
N ALA A 16 38.68 23.89 -35.17
CA ALA A 16 37.76 24.05 -34.03
C ALA A 16 36.39 23.39 -34.26
N GLY A 17 36.34 22.34 -35.09
CA GLY A 17 35.11 21.70 -35.55
C GLY A 17 35.13 20.19 -35.37
N CYS A 18 35.37 19.69 -34.17
CA CYS A 18 34.91 18.37 -33.72
C CYS A 18 35.09 18.24 -32.21
N GLY A 19 34.27 18.96 -31.44
CA GLY A 19 34.03 18.64 -30.04
C GLY A 19 32.75 17.82 -29.99
N THR A 20 32.89 16.53 -29.71
CA THR A 20 31.84 15.56 -29.42
C THR A 20 30.61 16.26 -28.85
N GLY A 21 29.50 16.24 -29.58
CA GLY A 21 28.21 16.40 -28.94
C GLY A 21 28.17 15.35 -27.86
N ASP A 22 28.19 15.78 -26.60
CA ASP A 22 27.85 14.92 -25.48
C ASP A 22 26.47 14.37 -25.86
N LYS A 23 26.47 13.14 -26.35
CA LYS A 23 25.28 12.31 -26.28
C LYS A 23 25.04 12.29 -24.79
N ALA A 24 24.11 13.14 -24.35
CA ALA A 24 23.44 12.94 -23.09
C ALA A 24 22.84 11.56 -23.23
N ASN A 25 23.62 10.54 -22.85
CA ASN A 25 23.11 9.27 -22.45
C ASN A 25 22.28 9.64 -21.23
N THR A 26 21.01 9.97 -21.47
CA THR A 26 19.95 9.63 -20.54
C THR A 26 19.99 8.11 -20.43
N GLU A 27 21.00 7.59 -19.73
CA GLU A 27 20.85 6.35 -19.00
C GLU A 27 19.73 6.65 -18.02
N THR A 28 18.51 6.36 -18.46
CA THR A 28 17.47 5.99 -17.54
C THR A 28 18.10 4.98 -16.59
N ASP A 29 18.20 5.32 -15.32
CA ASP A 29 18.72 4.45 -14.26
C ASP A 29 17.74 3.28 -14.10
N VAL A 30 17.78 2.33 -15.04
CA VAL A 30 16.88 1.18 -15.07
C VAL A 30 17.59 0.04 -14.38
N ILE A 31 17.00 -0.40 -13.28
CA ILE A 31 17.44 -1.59 -12.58
C ILE A 31 17.13 -2.80 -13.47
N ALA A 32 18.16 -3.37 -14.10
CA ALA A 32 18.05 -4.60 -14.89
C ALA A 32 18.28 -5.83 -13.99
N VAL A 33 17.27 -6.69 -13.87
CA VAL A 33 17.35 -7.94 -13.12
C VAL A 33 17.49 -9.11 -14.09
N ASP A 34 18.56 -9.89 -13.96
CA ASP A 34 18.81 -11.07 -14.79
C ASP A 34 18.15 -12.31 -14.19
N VAL A 35 16.97 -12.67 -14.68
CA VAL A 35 16.17 -13.81 -14.20
C VAL A 35 16.82 -15.19 -14.43
N ARG A 36 17.93 -15.26 -15.18
CA ARG A 36 18.68 -16.51 -15.40
C ARG A 36 19.77 -16.74 -14.35
N LYS A 37 20.10 -15.72 -13.55
CA LYS A 37 21.05 -15.83 -12.45
C LYS A 37 20.34 -16.32 -11.18
N ASN A 38 21.05 -17.17 -10.44
CA ASN A 38 20.68 -17.51 -9.07
C ASN A 38 21.25 -16.43 -8.14
N TYR A 39 20.37 -15.61 -7.58
CA TYR A 39 20.71 -14.65 -6.53
C TYR A 39 20.63 -15.34 -5.16
N PRO A 40 21.49 -14.98 -4.19
CA PRO A 40 21.44 -15.55 -2.85
C PRO A 40 20.11 -15.19 -2.16
N GLU A 41 19.57 -16.11 -1.38
CA GLU A 41 18.46 -15.82 -0.49
C GLU A 41 18.84 -14.72 0.49
N LYS A 42 17.95 -13.76 0.67
CA LYS A 42 18.12 -12.67 1.62
C LYS A 42 17.02 -12.78 2.67
N GLU A 43 17.40 -12.99 3.92
CA GLU A 43 16.49 -12.84 5.04
C GLU A 43 16.18 -11.35 5.21
N ILE A 44 14.89 -11.01 5.14
CA ILE A 44 14.41 -9.64 5.30
C ILE A 44 13.46 -9.64 6.49
N ARG A 45 13.70 -8.75 7.47
CA ARG A 45 12.76 -8.58 8.57
C ARG A 45 11.61 -7.73 8.07
N LEU A 46 10.38 -8.09 8.43
CA LEU A 46 9.19 -7.37 7.98
C LEU A 46 9.24 -5.88 8.34
N GLN A 47 9.84 -5.52 9.47
CA GLN A 47 10.02 -4.14 9.93
C GLN A 47 10.99 -3.33 9.06
N ASP A 48 11.88 -3.99 8.31
CA ASP A 48 12.82 -3.32 7.40
C ASP A 48 12.13 -2.86 6.10
N VAL A 49 10.92 -3.37 5.82
CA VAL A 49 10.17 -3.11 4.58
C VAL A 49 8.82 -2.47 4.86
N PHE A 50 8.16 -2.83 5.96
CA PHE A 50 6.81 -2.41 6.30
C PHE A 50 6.73 -1.74 7.67
N HIS A 51 5.87 -0.73 7.79
CA HIS A 51 5.47 -0.23 9.10
C HIS A 51 4.52 -1.24 9.75
N VAL A 52 4.98 -1.90 10.81
CA VAL A 52 4.19 -2.88 11.57
C VAL A 52 3.56 -2.20 12.78
N GLU A 53 2.26 -2.38 12.98
CA GLU A 53 1.50 -1.91 14.14
C GLU A 53 0.75 -3.10 14.76
N TYR A 54 0.74 -3.18 16.09
CA TYR A 54 0.00 -4.20 16.84
C TYR A 54 -1.11 -3.55 17.65
N VAL A 55 -2.36 -3.94 17.39
CA VAL A 55 -3.54 -3.43 18.10
C VAL A 55 -4.18 -4.61 18.86
N PRO A 56 -4.10 -4.66 20.20
CA PRO A 56 -4.75 -5.70 20.98
C PRO A 56 -6.25 -5.42 21.05
N LEU A 57 -7.07 -6.37 20.59
CA LEU A 57 -8.53 -6.24 20.69
C LEU A 57 -9.00 -6.52 22.13
N GLU A 58 -9.88 -5.67 22.64
CA GLU A 58 -10.51 -5.86 23.94
C GLU A 58 -11.22 -7.22 23.99
N THR A 59 -10.98 -7.95 25.07
CA THR A 59 -11.55 -9.28 25.30
C THR A 59 -12.22 -9.28 26.66
N ASN A 60 -13.54 -9.36 26.65
CA ASN A 60 -14.42 -9.48 27.83
C ASN A 60 -15.67 -10.28 27.41
N ASP A 61 -16.60 -10.52 28.33
CA ASP A 61 -17.80 -11.34 28.07
C ASP A 61 -18.65 -10.84 26.90
N GLU A 62 -18.64 -9.53 26.59
CA GLU A 62 -19.36 -8.95 25.46
C GLU A 62 -18.57 -9.02 24.15
N PHE A 63 -17.24 -8.91 24.23
CA PHE A 63 -16.31 -8.85 23.10
C PHE A 63 -15.44 -10.10 22.99
N ILE A 64 -16.08 -11.28 23.00
CA ILE A 64 -15.42 -12.54 22.62
C ILE A 64 -15.57 -12.73 21.12
N THR A 65 -14.48 -12.57 20.37
CA THR A 65 -14.45 -12.73 18.91
C THR A 65 -13.38 -13.72 18.45
N SER A 66 -13.64 -14.46 17.38
CA SER A 66 -12.60 -15.21 16.66
C SER A 66 -11.71 -14.31 15.79
N ALA A 67 -11.92 -12.99 15.83
CA ALA A 67 -11.17 -11.97 15.09
C ALA A 67 -11.10 -12.24 13.58
N ASN A 68 -12.18 -12.75 12.95
CA ASN A 68 -12.24 -12.84 11.50
C ASN A 68 -12.41 -11.43 10.92
N ILE A 69 -11.33 -10.81 10.47
CA ILE A 69 -11.32 -9.43 9.97
C ILE A 69 -12.15 -9.32 8.70
N LYS A 70 -13.12 -8.41 8.70
CA LYS A 70 -13.96 -8.08 7.54
C LYS A 70 -13.58 -6.76 6.90
N ALA A 71 -13.21 -5.78 7.71
CA ALA A 71 -12.79 -4.47 7.24
C ALA A 71 -11.88 -3.79 8.26
N ILE A 72 -10.99 -2.94 7.76
CA ILE A 72 -10.15 -2.04 8.55
C ILE A 72 -10.20 -0.68 7.86
N SER A 73 -10.50 0.38 8.61
CA SER A 73 -10.56 1.76 8.12
C SER A 73 -9.59 2.65 8.92
N ALA A 74 -9.70 3.97 8.80
CA ALA A 74 -8.84 4.88 9.56
C ALA A 74 -9.12 4.79 11.07
N HIS A 75 -10.38 4.58 11.45
CA HIS A 75 -10.86 4.61 12.82
C HIS A 75 -11.37 3.28 13.36
N TYR A 76 -11.68 2.31 12.49
CA TYR A 76 -12.38 1.10 12.90
C TYR A 76 -11.70 -0.19 12.45
N ILE A 77 -11.86 -1.23 13.27
CA ILE A 77 -11.61 -2.63 12.91
C ILE A 77 -12.95 -3.35 13.06
N VAL A 78 -13.38 -4.04 12.00
CA VAL A 78 -14.59 -4.85 12.00
C VAL A 78 -14.23 -6.32 11.93
N THR A 79 -14.73 -7.11 12.88
CA THR A 79 -14.57 -8.56 12.88
C THR A 79 -15.90 -9.27 12.98
N THR A 80 -15.91 -10.53 12.56
CA THR A 80 -16.98 -11.47 12.87
C THR A 80 -16.41 -12.71 13.55
N ASN A 81 -17.31 -13.56 14.03
CA ASN A 81 -16.94 -14.93 14.36
C ASN A 81 -16.86 -15.77 13.08
N MET A 82 -15.99 -16.80 13.08
CA MET A 82 -15.92 -17.79 12.00
C MET A 82 -17.17 -18.71 11.96
N GLY A 83 -17.95 -18.72 13.04
CA GLY A 83 -19.24 -19.39 13.12
C GLY A 83 -20.36 -18.59 12.45
N SER A 84 -21.60 -18.99 12.71
CA SER A 84 -22.79 -18.39 12.11
C SER A 84 -23.69 -17.70 13.14
N ASP A 85 -23.15 -17.27 14.28
CA ASP A 85 -23.92 -16.52 15.29
C ASP A 85 -24.50 -15.22 14.75
N GLY A 86 -23.88 -14.64 13.73
CA GLY A 86 -24.30 -13.38 13.12
C GLY A 86 -23.71 -12.15 13.79
N ASP A 87 -22.81 -12.32 14.76
CA ASP A 87 -22.20 -11.22 15.49
C ASP A 87 -21.17 -10.51 14.62
N ILE A 88 -21.32 -9.18 14.56
CA ILE A 88 -20.34 -8.26 13.98
C ILE A 88 -19.85 -7.36 15.11
N PHE A 89 -18.53 -7.33 15.28
CA PHE A 89 -17.86 -6.56 16.32
C PHE A 89 -17.15 -5.37 15.70
N LEU A 90 -17.34 -4.21 16.30
CA LEU A 90 -16.67 -2.97 15.95
C LEU A 90 -15.70 -2.60 17.07
N PHE A 91 -14.44 -2.39 16.70
CA PHE A 91 -13.38 -1.95 17.60
C PHE A 91 -12.79 -0.62 17.14
N ASP A 92 -12.37 0.20 18.09
CA ASP A 92 -11.56 1.38 17.81
C ASP A 92 -10.19 0.93 17.31
N ARG A 93 -9.79 1.38 16.11
CA ARG A 93 -8.55 0.95 15.47
C ARG A 93 -7.31 1.31 16.29
N LYS A 94 -7.32 2.45 16.99
CA LYS A 94 -6.12 2.95 17.68
C LYS A 94 -5.87 2.24 19.01
N THR A 95 -6.94 1.92 19.73
CA THR A 95 -6.89 1.39 21.09
C THR A 95 -7.26 -0.08 21.18
N GLY A 96 -7.94 -0.61 20.17
CA GLY A 96 -8.51 -1.95 20.15
C GLY A 96 -9.71 -2.14 21.06
N LYS A 97 -10.24 -1.08 21.67
CA LYS A 97 -11.42 -1.16 22.54
C LYS A 97 -12.68 -1.50 21.77
N GLY A 98 -13.55 -2.28 22.40
CA GLY A 98 -14.88 -2.60 21.87
C GLY A 98 -15.75 -1.33 21.82
N ILE A 99 -16.25 -1.00 20.64
CA ILE A 99 -17.19 0.11 20.45
C ILE A 99 -18.62 -0.41 20.50
N ARG A 100 -18.91 -1.43 19.69
CA ARG A 100 -20.25 -2.02 19.59
C ARG A 100 -20.21 -3.44 19.06
N LYS A 101 -21.18 -4.23 19.50
CA LYS A 101 -21.56 -5.51 18.92
C LYS A 101 -22.94 -5.37 18.27
N ILE A 102 -23.09 -5.81 17.02
CA ILE A 102 -24.38 -5.84 16.31
C ILE A 102 -24.71 -7.27 15.87
N ASN A 103 -25.99 -7.62 15.96
CA ASN A 103 -26.52 -8.87 15.44
C ASN A 103 -27.94 -8.66 14.89
N HIS A 104 -28.07 -8.75 13.56
CA HIS A 104 -29.36 -8.73 12.85
C HIS A 104 -29.41 -9.89 11.85
N LYS A 105 -28.96 -11.08 12.27
CA LYS A 105 -28.97 -12.24 11.39
C LYS A 105 -30.39 -12.74 11.17
N GLY A 106 -30.80 -12.85 9.91
CA GLY A 106 -32.10 -13.38 9.53
C GLY A 106 -32.42 -13.22 8.05
N GLN A 107 -33.71 -13.24 7.71
CA GLN A 107 -34.21 -13.16 6.32
C GLN A 107 -35.31 -12.09 6.13
N GLY A 108 -35.61 -11.34 7.19
CA GLY A 108 -36.55 -10.22 7.15
C GLY A 108 -35.95 -8.96 6.55
N GLU A 109 -36.80 -7.95 6.37
CA GLU A 109 -36.38 -6.63 5.92
C GLU A 109 -35.39 -6.01 6.92
N GLY A 110 -34.23 -5.57 6.43
CA GLY A 110 -33.17 -4.99 7.27
C GLY A 110 -32.28 -6.00 8.00
N GLU A 111 -32.51 -7.31 7.82
CA GLU A 111 -31.65 -8.38 8.34
C GLU A 111 -30.62 -8.82 7.30
N TYR A 112 -29.53 -9.44 7.74
CA TYR A 112 -28.54 -10.08 6.87
C TYR A 112 -28.53 -11.59 7.06
N SER A 113 -28.40 -12.35 5.97
CA SER A 113 -28.31 -13.81 6.07
C SER A 113 -26.94 -14.25 6.61
N GLN A 114 -25.89 -13.53 6.19
CA GLN A 114 -24.51 -13.67 6.64
C GLN A 114 -23.76 -12.36 6.46
N ALA A 115 -22.80 -12.08 7.34
CA ALA A 115 -21.88 -10.96 7.19
C ALA A 115 -20.60 -11.41 6.48
N VAL A 116 -20.68 -11.72 5.18
CA VAL A 116 -19.52 -12.23 4.43
C VAL A 116 -18.49 -11.12 4.23
N PHE A 117 -18.96 -9.94 3.82
CA PHE A 117 -18.20 -8.71 3.70
C PHE A 117 -18.89 -7.59 4.47
N VAL A 118 -18.12 -6.57 4.84
CA VAL A 118 -18.65 -5.39 5.52
C VAL A 118 -18.05 -4.14 4.87
N ASN A 119 -18.92 -3.22 4.46
CA ASN A 119 -18.51 -1.89 4.02
C ASN A 119 -18.66 -0.89 5.18
N ILE A 120 -17.67 -0.02 5.31
CA ILE A 120 -17.64 1.05 6.31
C ILE A 120 -17.74 2.39 5.57
N ASP A 121 -18.79 3.15 5.85
CA ASP A 121 -18.93 4.56 5.45
C ASP A 121 -18.71 5.44 6.69
N GLU A 122 -17.46 5.76 6.98
CA GLU A 122 -17.08 6.55 8.18
C GLU A 122 -17.69 7.96 8.16
N ALA A 123 -17.95 8.53 6.98
CA ALA A 123 -18.53 9.87 6.88
C ALA A 123 -19.98 9.91 7.37
N LYS A 124 -20.68 8.77 7.30
CA LYS A 124 -22.06 8.62 7.79
C LYS A 124 -22.17 7.81 9.08
N ASP A 125 -21.04 7.31 9.59
CA ASP A 125 -20.99 6.36 10.70
C ASP A 125 -21.84 5.10 10.44
N GLU A 126 -21.82 4.63 9.19
CA GLU A 126 -22.61 3.49 8.73
C GLU A 126 -21.74 2.25 8.50
N ILE A 127 -22.26 1.11 8.93
CA ILE A 127 -21.68 -0.21 8.70
C ILE A 127 -22.72 -1.04 7.97
N MET A 128 -22.38 -1.49 6.77
CA MET A 128 -23.27 -2.25 5.90
C MET A 128 -22.73 -3.67 5.71
N PRO A 129 -23.34 -4.68 6.36
CA PRO A 129 -23.06 -6.08 6.07
C PRO A 129 -23.57 -6.41 4.67
N LEU A 130 -22.74 -7.09 3.88
CA LEU A 130 -23.13 -7.63 2.58
C LEU A 130 -23.35 -9.14 2.73
N SER A 131 -24.56 -9.56 2.36
CA SER A 131 -25.03 -10.95 2.34
C SER A 131 -24.62 -11.68 1.06
#